data_AF-A0A4R9QM42-F1
#
_entry.id   AF-A0A4R9QM42-F1
#
_cell.length_a   1.000
_cell.length_b   1.000
_cell.length_c   1.000
_cell.angle_alpha   90.00
_cell.angle_beta   90.00
_cell.angle_gamma   90.00
#
_symmetry.space_group_name_H-M   'P 1'
#
loop_
_entity.id
_entity.type
_entity.pdbx_description
1 polymer ?
#
loop_
_entity_poly.entity_id
_entity_poly.type
_entity_poly.pdbx_seq_one_letter_code
_entity_poly.pdbx_strand_id
1 'polypeptide(L)' 'MSIPQSLNDTDLRFECPKCQHPIVRKGSWFKSVATFKCGGCQTALRLGYPAKLRLFEKHKQSTSPDRISQAQ' A
#
# COMPACT_ATOMS: atom_id res chain seq x y z
N MET A 1 -16.04 -8.06 -1.53
CA MET A 1 -14.71 -8.53 -1.99
C MET A 1 -13.83 -8.68 -0.76
N SER A 2 -13.45 -9.90 -0.40
CA SER A 2 -12.54 -10.14 0.73
C SER A 2 -11.10 -9.94 0.30
N ILE A 3 -10.34 -9.18 1.08
CA ILE A 3 -8.88 -9.10 0.93
C ILE A 3 -8.34 -10.52 1.15
N PRO A 4 -7.67 -11.13 0.16
CA PRO A 4 -7.18 -12.49 0.26
C PRO A 4 -6.15 -12.59 1.39
N GLN A 5 -6.23 -13.68 2.17
CA GLN A 5 -5.37 -13.88 3.33
C GLN A 5 -3.88 -13.94 2.98
N SER A 6 -3.56 -14.32 1.74
CA SER A 6 -2.20 -14.31 1.19
C SER A 6 -1.53 -12.94 1.23
N LEU A 7 -2.30 -11.85 1.21
CA LEU A 7 -1.77 -10.49 1.31
C LEU A 7 -1.58 -10.03 2.77
N ASN A 8 -1.96 -10.83 3.78
CA ASN A 8 -1.76 -10.45 5.19
C ASN A 8 -0.28 -10.44 5.59
N ASP A 9 0.50 -11.37 5.04
CA ASP A 9 1.94 -11.51 5.33
C ASP A 9 2.83 -10.82 4.32
N THR A 10 2.26 -10.30 3.23
CA THR A 10 3.00 -9.55 2.22
C THR A 10 3.29 -8.12 2.69
N ASP A 11 4.53 -7.67 2.49
CA ASP A 11 4.91 -6.28 2.66
C ASP A 11 4.31 -5.42 1.55
N LEU A 12 3.38 -4.54 1.94
CA LEU A 12 2.80 -3.55 1.05
C LEU A 12 3.56 -2.24 1.19
N ARG A 13 3.91 -1.65 0.05
CA ARG A 13 4.47 -0.31 -0.02
C ARG A 13 3.35 0.69 -0.26
N PHE A 14 3.19 1.62 0.66
CA PHE A 14 2.32 2.78 0.53
C PHE A 14 3.16 4.06 0.49
N GLU A 15 2.93 4.92 -0.48
CA GLU A 15 3.67 6.18 -0.61
C GLU A 15 2.82 7.32 -0.05
N CYS A 16 3.40 8.11 0.85
CA CYS A 16 2.69 9.25 1.42
C CYS A 16 2.37 10.29 0.33
N PRO A 17 1.11 10.72 0.14
CA PRO A 17 0.76 11.72 -0.85
C PRO A 17 1.33 13.13 -0.56
N LYS A 18 1.84 13.37 0.66
CA LYS A 18 2.37 14.69 1.06
C LYS A 18 3.88 14.80 0.86
N CYS A 19 4.63 13.78 1.30
CA CYS A 19 6.09 13.81 1.28
C CYS A 19 6.71 12.68 0.44
N GLN A 20 5.88 11.86 -0.22
CA GLN A 20 6.29 10.70 -1.01
C GLN A 20 7.11 9.67 -0.22
N HIS A 21 7.05 9.74 1.12
CA HIS A 21 7.78 8.83 1.96
C HIS A 21 7.24 7.40 1.81
N PRO A 22 8.11 6.41 1.53
CA PRO A 22 7.71 5.02 1.37
C PRO A 22 7.42 4.40 2.75
N ILE A 23 6.20 3.91 2.93
CA ILE A 23 5.72 3.26 4.14
C ILE A 23 5.51 1.80 3.78
N VAL A 24 6.47 0.96 4.18
CA VAL A 24 6.41 -0.49 3.96
C VAL A 24 5.94 -1.15 5.25
N ARG A 25 4.80 -1.82 5.20
CA ARG A 25 4.22 -2.57 6.32
C ARG A 25 3.50 -3.82 5.80
N LYS A 26 3.33 -4.81 6.67
CA LYS A 26 2.54 -6.01 6.35
C LYS A 26 1.11 -5.67 5.96
N GLY A 27 0.53 -6.39 5.00
CA GLY A 27 -0.84 -6.16 4.58
C GLY A 27 -1.88 -6.43 5.67
N SER A 28 -1.57 -7.27 6.67
CA SER A 28 -2.35 -7.41 7.91
C SER A 28 -2.48 -6.09 8.68
N TRP A 29 -1.39 -5.32 8.74
CA TRP A 29 -1.39 -3.98 9.32
C TRP A 29 -2.25 -3.03 8.50
N PHE A 30 -2.09 -3.02 7.16
CA PHE A 30 -2.93 -2.20 6.27
C PHE A 30 -4.42 -2.58 6.32
N LYS A 31 -4.72 -3.86 6.56
CA LYS A 31 -6.08 -4.37 6.74
C LYS A 31 -6.70 -3.84 8.04
N SER A 32 -5.95 -3.88 9.14
CA SER A 32 -6.44 -3.43 10.45
C SER A 32 -6.45 -1.91 10.62
N VAL A 33 -5.48 -1.21 10.04
CA VAL A 33 -5.31 0.24 10.26
C VAL A 33 -6.38 1.04 9.51
N ALA A 34 -7.02 1.99 10.17
CA ALA A 34 -7.95 2.93 9.52
C ALA A 34 -7.29 4.29 9.26
N THR A 35 -6.43 4.73 10.18
CA THR A 35 -5.72 6.01 10.12
C THR A 35 -4.33 5.81 10.72
N PHE A 36 -3.29 6.34 10.09
CA PHE A 36 -1.92 6.27 10.58
C PHE A 36 -1.16 7.56 10.31
N LYS A 37 -0.08 7.80 11.05
CA LYS A 37 0.79 8.95 10.80
C LYS A 37 1.95 8.54 9.89
N CYS A 38 2.27 9.39 8.93
CA CYS A 38 3.48 9.22 8.12
C CYS A 38 4.72 9.42 9.00
N GLY A 39 5.70 8.52 8.91
CA GLY A 39 6.96 8.65 9.65
C GLY A 39 7.83 9.83 9.21
N GLY A 40 7.70 10.28 7.96
CA GLY A 40 8.47 11.40 7.42
C GLY A 40 7.87 12.77 7.73
N CYS A 41 6.60 13.00 7.39
CA CYS A 41 5.96 14.32 7.55
C CYS A 41 4.98 14.40 8.71
N GLN A 42 4.82 13.32 9.49
CA GLN A 42 3.87 13.21 10.61
C GLN A 42 2.40 13.49 10.27
N THR A 43 2.07 13.61 8.97
CA THR A 43 0.70 13.81 8.51
C THR A 43 -0.15 12.59 8.84
N ALA A 44 -1.34 12.83 9.38
CA ALA A 44 -2.37 11.80 9.55
C ALA A 44 -2.95 11.42 8.19
N LEU A 45 -2.64 10.20 7.76
CA LEU A 45 -3.18 9.59 6.56
C LEU A 45 -4.34 8.68 6.94
N ARG A 46 -5.49 8.91 6.31
CA ARG A 46 -6.67 8.05 6.47
C ARG A 46 -6.71 7.03 5.35
N LEU A 47 -6.62 5.77 5.71
CA LEU A 47 -6.76 4.65 4.80
C LEU A 47 -8.16 4.05 4.95
N GLY A 48 -9.14 4.72 4.35
CA GLY A 48 -10.50 4.21 4.29
C GLY A 48 -10.59 2.91 3.50
N TYR A 49 -11.71 2.19 3.64
CA TYR A 49 -12.00 0.99 2.85
C TYR A 49 -11.75 1.14 1.34
N PRO A 50 -12.18 2.23 0.65
CA PRO A 50 -11.88 2.41 -0.78
C PRO A 50 -10.38 2.63 -1.07
N ALA A 51 -9.65 3.28 -0.15
CA ALA A 51 -8.20 3.46 -0.30
C ALA A 51 -7.44 2.13 -0.10
N LYS A 52 -7.91 1.28 0.82
CA LYS A 52 -7.40 -0.10 0.98
C LYS A 52 -7.60 -0.89 -0.30
N LEU A 53 -8.80 -0.90 -0.87
CA LEU A 53 -9.09 -1.61 -2.11
C LEU A 53 -8.12 -1.19 -3.22
N ARG A 54 -7.95 0.12 -3.44
CA ARG A 54 -6.98 0.63 -4.43
C ARG A 54 -5.54 0.24 -4.13
N LEU A 55 -5.13 0.20 -2.86
CA LEU A 55 -3.79 -0.24 -2.46
C LEU A 55 -3.56 -1.71 -2.79
N PHE A 56 -4.51 -2.58 -2.42
CA PHE A 56 -4.44 -4.01 -2.68
C PHE A 56 -4.57 -4.33 -4.18
N GLU A 57 -5.42 -3.60 -4.92
CA GLU A 57 -5.54 -3.73 -6.38
C GLU A 57 -4.26 -3.30 -7.09
N LYS A 58 -3.68 -2.15 -6.72
CA LYS A 58 -2.39 -1.69 -7.27
C LYS A 58 -1.29 -2.69 -6.96
N HIS A 59 -1.27 -3.26 -5.76
CA HIS A 59 -0.31 -4.30 -5.41
C HIS A 59 -0.52 -5.57 -6.23
N LYS A 60 -1.76 -6.07 -6.36
CA LYS A 60 -2.08 -7.24 -7.19
C LYS A 60 -1.67 -7.05 -8.66
N GLN A 61 -1.78 -5.83 -9.18
CA GLN A 61 -1.28 -5.47 -10.52
C GLN A 61 0.26 -5.35 -10.56
N SER A 62 0.89 -4.90 -9.47
CA SER A 62 2.35 -4.75 -9.34
C SER A 62 3.06 -6.06 -8.99
N THR A 63 2.36 -7.09 -8.53
CA THR A 63 2.86 -8.47 -8.38
C THR A 63 2.82 -9.25 -9.71
N SER A 64 2.61 -8.56 -10.84
CA SER A 64 3.20 -9.01 -12.10
C SER A 64 4.60 -8.40 -12.16
N PRO A 65 5.68 -9.19 -12.04
CA PRO A 65 7.01 -8.66 -12.35
C PRO A 65 6.99 -8.19 -13.80
N ASP A 66 7.64 -7.05 -14.05
CA ASP A 66 7.93 -6.52 -15.38
C ASP A 66 6.77 -5.82 -16.12
N ARG A 67 6.80 -4.48 -16.13
CA ARG A 67 7.18 -3.70 -17.33
C ARG A 67 7.00 -2.19 -17.12
N ILE A 68 8.04 -1.56 -16.56
CA ILE A 68 8.48 -0.23 -17.00
C ILE A 68 9.98 -0.14 -16.81
N SER A 69 10.73 -0.70 -17.78
CA SER A 69 11.94 -0.12 -18.39
C SER A 69 12.70 -1.16 -19.21
N GLN A 70 12.41 -1.26 -20.50
CA GLN A 70 13.49 -1.29 -21.50
C GLN A 70 12.97 -0.64 -22.79
N ALA A 71 13.33 0.63 -22.97
CA ALA A 71 13.46 1.23 -24.28
C ALA A 71 14.94 1.05 -24.66
N GLN A 72 15.24 0.11 -25.56
CA GLN A 72 16.40 0.08 -26.46
C GLN A 72 16.05 -0.78 -27.67
#